data_AF-A0A7C5S4C0-F1
#
_entry.id   AF-A0A7C5S4C0-F1
#
_cell.length_a   1.000
_cell.length_b   1.000
_cell.length_c   1.000
_cell.angle_alpha   90.00
_cell.angle_beta   90.00
_cell.angle_gamma   90.00
#
_symmetry.space_group_name_H-M   'P 1'
#
loop_
_entity.id
_entity.type
_entity.pdbx_description
1 polymer ?
#
loop_
_entity_poly.entity_id
_entity_poly.type
_entity_poly.pdbx_seq_one_letter_code
_entity_poly.pdbx_strand_id
1 'polypeptide(L)'
;MDSAERVIRCQREDGGIYLSDDITKVKMPAFNHHWGLGKTFEDKCLLRNDDGIVTLVLAAYKATGKERYLDAMVKYADWTIANGPHERPYSAFGIQAANVLDIGRMAGHSYADWVLDNLDKHCLKLQALKTSDPMADGGFRGEDEEGDAGIFGGHALDYVTNRTTCYMAGLLFRLSGKGTGAGFSVWGLQ
;
A
#
# COMPACT_ATOMS: atom_id res chain seq x y z
N MET A 1 9.74 18.42 -2.97
CA MET A 1 10.31 18.48 -1.61
C MET A 1 9.26 18.82 -0.56
N ASP A 2 8.50 19.91 -0.69
CA ASP A 2 7.45 20.28 0.28
C ASP A 2 6.44 19.15 0.56
N SER A 3 5.99 18.44 -0.47
CA SER A 3 5.08 17.31 -0.29
C SER A 3 5.65 16.16 0.55
N ALA A 4 6.95 15.85 0.41
CA ALA A 4 7.61 14.83 1.23
C ALA A 4 7.75 15.30 2.70
N GLU A 5 8.01 16.59 2.92
CA GLU A 5 8.00 17.17 4.27
C GLU A 5 6.62 17.06 4.92
N ARG A 6 5.56 17.33 4.18
CA ARG A 6 4.18 17.20 4.67
C ARG A 6 3.88 15.78 5.12
N VAL A 7 4.29 14.80 4.33
CA VAL A 7 4.15 13.38 4.69
C VAL A 7 4.83 13.07 6.02
N ILE A 8 6.13 13.38 6.14
CA ILE A 8 6.90 12.95 7.32
C ILE A 8 6.44 13.68 8.58
N ARG A 9 5.79 14.85 8.47
CA ARG A 9 5.12 15.51 9.60
C ARG A 9 3.89 14.76 10.09
N CYS A 10 3.24 13.98 9.23
CA CYS A 10 2.12 13.12 9.63
C CYS A 10 2.57 11.78 10.23
N GLN A 11 3.88 11.50 10.24
CA GLN A 11 4.40 10.24 10.77
C GLN A 11 4.44 10.27 12.32
N ARG A 12 3.86 9.24 12.91
CA ARG A 12 3.93 8.94 14.34
C ARG A 12 5.33 8.46 14.73
N GLU A 13 5.62 8.49 16.02
CA GLU A 13 6.89 8.01 16.56
C GLU A 13 7.18 6.55 16.20
N ASP A 14 6.15 5.71 16.14
CA ASP A 14 6.24 4.28 15.80
C ASP A 14 6.29 3.99 14.29
N GLY A 15 6.27 5.01 13.43
CA GLY A 15 6.39 4.88 11.99
C GLY A 15 5.08 4.92 11.21
N GLY A 16 3.93 4.73 11.87
CA GLY A 16 2.61 4.84 11.24
C GLY A 16 2.33 6.25 10.74
N ILE A 17 1.61 6.41 9.63
CA ILE A 17 1.34 7.72 9.01
C ILE A 17 -0.13 8.06 9.16
N TYR A 18 -0.43 9.25 9.68
CA TYR A 18 -1.78 9.79 9.71
C TYR A 18 -2.14 10.52 8.41
N LEU A 19 -3.44 10.66 8.16
CA LEU A 19 -3.96 11.44 7.03
C LEU A 19 -3.73 12.96 7.16
N SER A 20 -3.34 13.44 8.36
CA SER A 20 -3.03 14.85 8.68
C SER A 20 -1.95 14.92 9.76
N ASP A 21 -1.18 16.02 9.78
CA ASP A 21 -0.20 16.32 10.83
C ASP A 21 -0.87 16.78 12.14
N ASP A 22 -2.14 17.17 12.05
CA ASP A 22 -3.01 17.41 13.20
C ASP A 22 -4.37 16.74 12.95
N ILE A 23 -4.54 15.53 13.50
CA ILE A 23 -5.78 14.77 13.36
C ILE A 23 -6.94 15.40 14.15
N THR A 24 -6.67 16.24 15.17
CA THR A 24 -7.73 16.86 15.99
C THR A 24 -8.56 17.88 15.20
N LYS A 25 -8.02 18.35 14.06
CA LYS A 25 -8.70 19.28 13.13
C LYS A 25 -9.43 18.57 11.99
N VAL A 26 -9.36 17.24 11.93
CA VAL A 26 -9.99 16.44 10.88
C VAL A 26 -11.37 15.98 11.35
N LYS A 27 -12.34 15.96 10.45
CA LYS A 27 -13.65 15.31 10.70
C LYS A 27 -13.46 13.79 10.78
N MET A 28 -14.35 13.10 11.51
CA MET A 28 -14.38 11.63 11.53
C MET A 28 -14.36 11.07 10.10
N PRO A 29 -13.30 10.33 9.70
CA PRO A 29 -13.24 9.77 8.36
C PRO A 29 -14.36 8.76 8.15
N ALA A 30 -15.10 8.91 7.05
CA ALA A 30 -15.96 7.85 6.54
C ALA A 30 -15.09 6.67 6.08
N PHE A 31 -15.60 5.45 6.04
CA PHE A 31 -14.81 4.33 5.51
C PHE A 31 -14.33 4.60 4.08
N ASN A 32 -13.05 4.32 3.81
CA ASN A 32 -12.50 4.29 2.45
C ASN A 32 -11.32 3.29 2.37
N HIS A 33 -10.79 3.10 1.17
CA HIS A 33 -9.67 2.20 0.92
C HIS A 33 -8.31 2.74 1.40
N HIS A 34 -8.16 4.02 1.74
CA HIS A 34 -6.89 4.64 2.14
C HIS A 34 -6.59 4.55 3.64
N TRP A 35 -7.58 4.72 4.49
CA TRP A 35 -7.40 4.88 5.92
C TRP A 35 -8.03 3.76 6.74
N GLY A 36 -7.73 3.74 8.04
CA GLY A 36 -7.94 2.58 8.89
C GLY A 36 -9.40 2.24 9.19
N LEU A 37 -9.59 0.95 9.52
CA LEU A 37 -10.87 0.35 9.92
C LEU A 37 -11.06 0.26 11.44
N GLY A 38 -10.20 0.91 12.23
CA GLY A 38 -10.22 0.73 13.67
C GLY A 38 -11.39 1.41 14.37
N LYS A 39 -11.49 1.16 15.68
CA LYS A 39 -12.63 1.59 16.49
C LYS A 39 -12.48 3.02 16.99
N THR A 40 -11.23 3.46 17.19
CA THR A 40 -10.92 4.80 17.67
C THR A 40 -10.84 5.80 16.53
N PHE A 41 -10.92 7.08 16.85
CA PHE A 41 -10.73 8.14 15.85
C PHE A 41 -9.31 8.10 15.28
N GLU A 42 -8.33 7.85 16.15
CA GLU A 42 -6.92 7.72 15.82
C GLU A 42 -6.68 6.58 14.84
N ASP A 43 -7.27 5.41 15.09
CA ASP A 43 -7.10 4.25 14.20
C ASP A 43 -7.69 4.51 12.81
N LYS A 44 -8.80 5.24 12.74
CA LYS A 44 -9.42 5.64 11.47
C LYS A 44 -8.65 6.71 10.72
N CYS A 45 -7.82 7.48 11.42
CA CYS A 45 -6.94 8.47 10.81
C CYS A 45 -5.63 7.86 10.28
N LEU A 46 -5.29 6.62 10.63
CA LEU A 46 -4.11 5.92 10.12
C LEU A 46 -4.27 5.57 8.65
N LEU A 47 -3.29 5.90 7.82
CA LEU A 47 -3.22 5.44 6.45
C LEU A 47 -2.82 3.96 6.42
N ARG A 48 -3.64 3.15 5.77
CA ARG A 48 -3.44 1.71 5.59
C ARG A 48 -3.16 1.35 4.14
N ASN A 49 -3.65 2.12 3.17
CA ASN A 49 -3.28 1.98 1.78
C ASN A 49 -2.56 3.25 1.32
N ASP A 50 -1.27 3.09 1.05
CA ASP A 50 -0.40 4.17 0.65
C ASP A 50 -0.29 4.24 -0.88
N ASP A 51 -1.15 5.06 -1.49
CA ASP A 51 -1.09 5.40 -2.91
C ASP A 51 0.01 6.45 -3.20
N GLY A 52 1.27 6.12 -2.88
CA GLY A 52 2.44 6.81 -3.42
C GLY A 52 3.19 7.76 -2.48
N ILE A 53 2.85 7.80 -1.21
CA ILE A 53 3.61 8.48 -0.16
C ILE A 53 5.04 7.92 -0.11
N VAL A 54 5.23 6.60 -0.07
CA VAL A 54 6.57 6.00 -0.10
C VAL A 54 7.34 6.40 -1.35
N THR A 55 6.72 6.33 -2.53
CA THR A 55 7.38 6.74 -3.78
C THR A 55 7.81 8.21 -3.73
N LEU A 56 6.95 9.09 -3.23
CA LEU A 56 7.22 10.52 -3.09
C LEU A 56 8.39 10.80 -2.13
N VAL A 57 8.43 10.15 -0.96
CA VAL A 57 9.48 10.38 0.04
C VAL A 57 10.80 9.76 -0.39
N LEU A 58 10.80 8.55 -0.96
CA LEU A 58 12.02 7.95 -1.51
C LEU A 58 12.56 8.77 -2.70
N ALA A 59 11.70 9.38 -3.52
CA ALA A 59 12.14 10.31 -4.56
C ALA A 59 12.83 11.54 -3.96
N ALA A 60 12.31 12.08 -2.86
CA ALA A 60 12.94 13.18 -2.13
C ALA A 60 14.31 12.79 -1.54
N TYR A 61 14.45 11.56 -1.02
CA TYR A 61 15.74 11.01 -0.61
C TYR A 61 16.72 10.96 -1.79
N LYS A 62 16.36 10.30 -2.90
CA LYS A 62 17.23 10.19 -4.09
C LYS A 62 17.66 11.55 -4.64
N ALA A 63 16.78 12.55 -4.59
CA ALA A 63 17.06 13.87 -5.11
C ALA A 63 18.00 14.70 -4.20
N THR A 64 18.04 14.41 -2.89
CA THR A 64 18.71 15.29 -1.92
C THR A 64 19.78 14.64 -1.05
N GLY A 65 19.80 13.31 -0.95
CA GLY A 65 20.68 12.56 -0.06
C GLY A 65 20.42 12.80 1.44
N LYS A 66 19.28 13.40 1.81
CA LYS A 66 18.97 13.67 3.23
C LYS A 66 18.41 12.44 3.90
N GLU A 67 19.22 11.81 4.76
CA GLU A 67 18.90 10.54 5.45
C GLU A 67 17.54 10.53 6.17
N ARG A 68 17.11 11.67 6.72
CA ARG A 68 15.80 11.78 7.39
C ARG A 68 14.61 11.23 6.57
N TYR A 69 14.68 11.28 5.25
CA TYR A 69 13.63 10.74 4.38
C TYR A 69 13.67 9.21 4.34
N LEU A 70 14.87 8.63 4.23
CA LEU A 70 15.04 7.18 4.24
C LEU A 70 14.73 6.63 5.64
N ASP A 71 15.21 7.27 6.70
CA ASP A 71 14.92 6.91 8.09
C ASP A 71 13.40 6.87 8.37
N ALA A 72 12.66 7.87 7.87
CA ALA A 72 11.21 7.90 7.99
C ALA A 72 10.55 6.72 7.27
N MET A 73 11.02 6.37 6.07
CA MET A 73 10.46 5.24 5.33
C MET A 73 10.83 3.89 5.93
N VAL A 74 12.04 3.74 6.49
CA VAL A 74 12.41 2.53 7.25
C VAL A 74 11.47 2.33 8.43
N LYS A 75 11.21 3.38 9.23
CA LYS A 75 10.22 3.30 10.32
C LYS A 75 8.82 2.92 9.84
N TYR A 76 8.40 3.44 8.68
CA TYR A 76 7.11 3.07 8.09
C TYR A 76 7.07 1.59 7.65
N ALA A 77 8.16 1.06 7.09
CA ALA A 77 8.27 -0.35 6.75
C ALA A 77 8.20 -1.24 7.99
N ASP A 78 8.98 -0.92 9.02
CA ASP A 78 8.97 -1.64 10.31
C ASP A 78 7.57 -1.63 10.93
N TRP A 79 6.89 -0.49 10.92
CA TRP A 79 5.52 -0.36 11.39
C TRP A 79 4.56 -1.24 10.59
N THR A 80 4.69 -1.24 9.26
CA THR A 80 3.81 -2.02 8.36
C THR A 80 3.94 -3.51 8.65
N ILE A 81 5.17 -3.99 8.83
CA ILE A 81 5.46 -5.40 9.15
C ILE A 81 4.93 -5.79 10.52
N ALA A 82 5.10 -4.91 11.52
CA ALA A 82 4.62 -5.17 12.87
C ALA A 82 3.09 -5.13 12.99
N ASN A 83 2.40 -4.41 12.11
CA ASN A 83 0.97 -4.15 12.24
C ASN A 83 0.11 -4.73 11.11
N GLY A 84 0.68 -5.39 10.12
CA GLY A 84 -0.03 -5.88 8.93
C GLY A 84 0.44 -7.26 8.45
N PRO A 85 -0.14 -7.76 7.35
CA PRO A 85 -1.23 -7.14 6.59
C PRO A 85 -2.59 -7.28 7.30
N HIS A 86 -3.53 -6.39 6.97
CA HIS A 86 -4.92 -6.47 7.40
C HIS A 86 -5.75 -7.26 6.38
N GLU A 87 -6.92 -7.76 6.80
CA GLU A 87 -7.85 -8.39 5.85
C GLU A 87 -8.49 -7.40 4.89
N ARG A 88 -8.64 -6.14 5.32
CA ARG A 88 -9.10 -5.02 4.50
C ARG A 88 -8.28 -3.76 4.79
N PRO A 89 -8.11 -2.86 3.81
CA PRO A 89 -8.59 -2.98 2.42
C PRO A 89 -7.80 -4.02 1.62
N TYR A 90 -8.47 -4.76 0.73
CA TYR A 90 -7.85 -5.83 -0.09
C TYR A 90 -6.73 -5.29 -0.98
N SER A 91 -6.91 -4.07 -1.49
CA SER A 91 -5.91 -3.38 -2.30
C SER A 91 -4.62 -3.05 -1.53
N ALA A 92 -4.66 -2.93 -0.20
CA ALA A 92 -3.52 -2.45 0.58
C ALA A 92 -2.30 -3.37 0.53
N PHE A 93 -2.47 -4.69 0.58
CA PHE A 93 -1.33 -5.60 0.70
C PHE A 93 -0.36 -5.48 -0.47
N GLY A 94 -0.85 -5.44 -1.71
CA GLY A 94 0.00 -5.38 -2.90
C GLY A 94 0.94 -4.18 -2.87
N ILE A 95 0.42 -3.01 -2.52
CA ILE A 95 1.23 -1.79 -2.46
C ILE A 95 2.08 -1.70 -1.18
N GLN A 96 1.59 -2.16 -0.03
CA GLN A 96 2.40 -2.23 1.19
C GLN A 96 3.61 -3.14 1.01
N ALA A 97 3.41 -4.34 0.45
CA ALA A 97 4.47 -5.28 0.15
C ALA A 97 5.47 -4.72 -0.87
N ALA A 98 4.97 -4.07 -1.93
CA ALA A 98 5.82 -3.37 -2.88
C ALA A 98 6.65 -2.25 -2.22
N ASN A 99 6.03 -1.46 -1.35
CA ASN A 99 6.69 -0.37 -0.63
C ASN A 99 7.78 -0.89 0.31
N VAL A 100 7.52 -1.90 1.13
CA VAL A 100 8.56 -2.44 2.03
C VAL A 100 9.73 -3.02 1.25
N LEU A 101 9.51 -3.69 0.12
CA LEU A 101 10.60 -4.16 -0.76
C LEU A 101 11.41 -2.99 -1.33
N ASP A 102 10.74 -1.94 -1.79
CA ASP A 102 11.38 -0.74 -2.35
C ASP A 102 12.20 0.00 -1.25
N ILE A 103 11.66 0.10 -0.04
CA ILE A 103 12.35 0.70 1.12
C ILE A 103 13.57 -0.14 1.51
N GLY A 104 13.38 -1.45 1.64
CA GLY A 104 14.45 -2.38 2.00
C GLY A 104 15.61 -2.34 1.00
N ARG A 105 15.30 -2.37 -0.29
CA ARG A 105 16.31 -2.22 -1.36
C ARG A 105 17.09 -0.91 -1.22
N MET A 106 16.44 0.20 -0.85
CA MET A 106 17.11 1.49 -0.69
C MET A 106 17.95 1.58 0.59
N ALA A 107 17.50 0.94 1.67
CA ALA A 107 18.17 0.93 2.97
C ALA A 107 19.23 -0.17 3.10
N GLY A 108 19.32 -1.11 2.16
CA GLY A 108 20.18 -2.29 2.29
C GLY A 108 19.67 -3.31 3.31
N HIS A 109 18.35 -3.37 3.52
CA HIS A 109 17.67 -4.27 4.44
C HIS A 109 16.67 -5.16 3.68
N SER A 110 16.47 -6.42 4.12
CA SER A 110 15.51 -7.32 3.47
C SER A 110 14.24 -7.45 4.30
N TYR A 111 13.11 -7.13 3.67
CA TYR A 111 11.77 -7.40 4.20
C TYR A 111 11.04 -8.52 3.44
N ALA A 112 11.80 -9.31 2.66
CA ALA A 112 11.23 -10.31 1.76
C ALA A 112 10.45 -11.41 2.49
N ASP A 113 10.93 -11.84 3.66
CA ASP A 113 10.30 -12.94 4.41
C ASP A 113 8.86 -12.60 4.79
N TRP A 114 8.61 -11.40 5.33
CA TRP A 114 7.24 -10.95 5.63
C TRP A 114 6.34 -10.92 4.39
N VAL A 115 6.88 -10.51 3.23
CA VAL A 115 6.11 -10.52 1.97
C VAL A 115 5.77 -11.94 1.55
N LEU A 116 6.74 -12.86 1.59
CA LEU A 116 6.57 -14.25 1.16
C LEU A 116 5.62 -15.00 2.09
N ASP A 117 5.69 -14.79 3.40
CA ASP A 117 4.80 -15.40 4.40
C ASP A 117 3.33 -15.02 4.20
N ASN A 118 3.07 -13.84 3.61
CA ASN A 118 1.72 -13.32 3.40
C ASN A 118 1.22 -13.46 1.95
N LEU A 119 2.11 -13.81 1.01
CA LEU A 119 1.85 -13.76 -0.43
C LEU A 119 0.67 -14.63 -0.87
N ASP A 120 0.59 -15.87 -0.35
CA ASP A 120 -0.48 -16.80 -0.74
C ASP A 120 -1.86 -16.28 -0.35
N LYS A 121 -2.03 -15.89 0.93
CA LYS A 121 -3.32 -15.42 1.47
C LYS A 121 -3.75 -14.10 0.85
N HIS A 122 -2.86 -13.12 0.80
CA HIS A 122 -3.22 -11.73 0.50
C HIS A 122 -3.01 -11.33 -0.96
N CYS A 123 -2.44 -12.21 -1.81
CA CYS A 123 -2.27 -11.95 -3.24
C CYS A 123 -2.72 -13.15 -4.09
N LEU A 124 -2.06 -14.31 -4.00
CA LEU A 124 -2.25 -15.39 -4.97
C LEU A 124 -3.68 -15.97 -4.93
N LYS A 125 -4.26 -16.16 -3.73
CA LYS A 125 -5.65 -16.61 -3.58
C LYS A 125 -6.71 -15.60 -4.02
N LEU A 126 -6.33 -14.34 -4.21
CA LEU A 126 -7.21 -13.32 -4.77
C LEU A 126 -7.22 -13.33 -6.29
N GLN A 127 -6.27 -13.99 -6.96
CA GLN A 127 -6.24 -14.07 -8.41
C GLN A 127 -7.44 -14.87 -8.93
N ALA A 128 -8.21 -14.25 -9.83
CA ALA A 128 -9.27 -14.92 -10.56
C ALA A 128 -8.64 -15.70 -11.71
N LEU A 129 -8.91 -17.01 -11.78
CA LEU A 129 -8.36 -17.90 -12.81
C LEU A 129 -9.48 -18.75 -13.41
N LYS A 130 -9.40 -19.00 -14.72
CA LYS A 130 -10.36 -19.80 -15.49
C LYS A 130 -11.78 -19.24 -15.37
N THR A 131 -11.90 -17.92 -15.36
CA THR A 131 -13.20 -17.23 -15.36
C THR A 131 -13.89 -17.43 -16.71
N SER A 132 -15.22 -17.34 -16.74
CA SER A 132 -15.98 -17.27 -17.99
C SER A 132 -15.90 -15.90 -18.66
N ASP A 133 -15.46 -14.87 -17.92
CA ASP A 133 -15.22 -13.53 -18.42
C ASP A 133 -13.72 -13.33 -18.70
N PRO A 134 -13.29 -13.22 -19.97
CA PRO A 134 -11.90 -13.01 -20.33
C PRO A 134 -11.28 -11.71 -19.79
N MET A 135 -12.09 -10.71 -19.45
CA MET A 135 -11.58 -9.44 -18.87
C MET A 135 -11.22 -9.59 -17.39
N ALA A 136 -11.79 -10.58 -16.70
CA ALA A 136 -11.50 -10.87 -15.31
C ALA A 136 -10.38 -11.92 -15.15
N ASP A 137 -10.09 -12.72 -16.18
CA ASP A 137 -9.13 -13.83 -16.07
C ASP A 137 -7.70 -13.31 -15.86
N GLY A 138 -7.06 -13.80 -14.81
CA GLY A 138 -5.73 -13.37 -14.37
C GLY A 138 -5.70 -12.10 -13.51
N GLY A 139 -6.81 -11.37 -13.40
CA GLY A 139 -6.94 -10.21 -12.52
C GLY A 139 -7.08 -10.59 -11.04
N PHE A 140 -7.02 -9.61 -10.15
CA PHE A 140 -7.08 -9.82 -8.70
C PHE A 140 -8.36 -9.26 -8.10
N ARG A 141 -9.01 -10.08 -7.27
CA ARG A 141 -10.28 -9.77 -6.62
C ARG A 141 -10.09 -8.90 -5.39
N GLY A 142 -11.13 -8.16 -5.03
CA GLY A 142 -11.16 -7.30 -3.85
C GLY A 142 -11.44 -5.85 -4.23
N GLU A 143 -12.72 -5.48 -4.18
CA GLU A 143 -13.20 -4.10 -4.22
C GLU A 143 -13.39 -3.58 -2.79
N ASP A 144 -12.85 -2.40 -2.52
CA ASP A 144 -12.87 -1.76 -1.21
C ASP A 144 -13.82 -0.57 -1.16
N GLU A 145 -14.28 -0.06 -2.31
CA GLU A 145 -15.24 1.04 -2.40
C GLU A 145 -16.69 0.52 -2.39
N GLU A 146 -17.57 1.15 -1.61
CA GLU A 146 -19.01 0.86 -1.60
C GLU A 146 -19.78 1.97 -2.34
N GLY A 147 -20.88 1.62 -3.02
CA GLY A 147 -21.76 2.59 -3.69
C GLY A 147 -21.38 2.88 -5.15
N ASP A 148 -21.62 4.13 -5.59
CA ASP A 148 -21.57 4.55 -7.01
C ASP A 148 -20.19 4.47 -7.68
N ALA A 149 -19.15 4.10 -6.93
CA ALA A 149 -17.78 3.96 -7.41
C ALA A 149 -17.19 2.56 -7.19
N GLY A 150 -17.94 1.60 -6.66
CA GLY A 150 -17.38 0.31 -6.23
C GLY A 150 -18.34 -0.89 -6.32
N ILE A 151 -18.63 -1.54 -5.20
CA ILE A 151 -19.43 -2.77 -5.14
C ILE A 151 -20.90 -2.47 -5.50
N PHE A 152 -21.31 -2.81 -6.73
CA PHE A 152 -22.69 -2.68 -7.22
C PHE A 152 -23.49 -3.97 -6.99
N GLY A 153 -23.92 -4.19 -5.74
CA GLY A 153 -24.50 -5.46 -5.31
C GLY A 153 -23.40 -6.51 -5.02
N GLY A 154 -23.77 -7.65 -4.43
CA GLY A 154 -22.79 -8.70 -4.10
C GLY A 154 -21.80 -8.34 -2.98
N HIS A 155 -20.60 -8.90 -3.04
CA HIS A 155 -19.55 -8.81 -2.04
C HIS A 155 -18.21 -8.36 -2.64
N ALA A 156 -17.31 -7.82 -1.80
CA ALA A 156 -15.99 -7.31 -2.20
C ALA A 156 -15.15 -8.28 -3.05
N LEU A 157 -15.28 -9.58 -2.82
CA LEU A 157 -14.52 -10.62 -3.53
C LEU A 157 -15.18 -11.11 -4.83
N ASP A 158 -16.35 -10.57 -5.18
CA ASP A 158 -17.04 -10.92 -6.43
C ASP A 158 -16.45 -10.16 -7.63
N TYR A 159 -15.67 -9.10 -7.38
CA TYR A 159 -15.16 -8.18 -8.39
C TYR A 159 -13.65 -8.25 -8.50
N VAL A 160 -13.15 -8.25 -9.74
CA VAL A 160 -11.77 -7.88 -10.07
C VAL A 160 -11.71 -6.37 -10.27
N THR A 161 -10.73 -5.71 -9.68
CA THR A 161 -10.58 -4.26 -9.78
C THR A 161 -9.23 -3.88 -10.35
N ASN A 162 -9.17 -2.79 -11.11
CA ASN A 162 -7.93 -2.31 -11.70
C ASN A 162 -6.90 -1.95 -10.61
N ARG A 163 -7.33 -1.35 -9.50
CA ARG A 163 -6.46 -0.98 -8.38
C ARG A 163 -5.77 -2.20 -7.78
N THR A 164 -6.55 -3.17 -7.30
CA THR A 164 -6.02 -4.39 -6.68
C THR A 164 -5.17 -5.17 -7.69
N THR A 165 -5.61 -5.26 -8.94
CA THR A 165 -4.84 -5.92 -10.00
C THR A 165 -3.49 -5.25 -10.24
N CYS A 166 -3.43 -3.92 -10.38
CA CYS A 166 -2.19 -3.19 -10.60
C CYS A 166 -1.22 -3.34 -9.42
N TYR A 167 -1.70 -3.27 -8.17
CA TYR A 167 -0.85 -3.43 -6.99
C TYR A 167 -0.30 -4.83 -6.83
N MET A 168 -1.14 -5.86 -7.01
CA MET A 168 -0.70 -7.25 -6.92
C MET A 168 0.24 -7.62 -8.07
N ALA A 169 -0.05 -7.18 -9.30
CA ALA A 169 0.85 -7.38 -10.43
C ALA A 169 2.20 -6.66 -10.21
N GLY A 170 2.17 -5.41 -9.73
CA GLY A 170 3.36 -4.64 -9.40
C GLY A 170 4.25 -5.30 -8.33
N LEU A 171 3.62 -5.94 -7.33
CA LEU A 171 4.32 -6.77 -6.35
C LEU A 171 4.96 -8.01 -7.01
N LEU A 172 4.21 -8.75 -7.84
CA LEU A 172 4.74 -9.95 -8.50
C LEU A 172 5.88 -9.64 -9.46
N PHE A 173 5.85 -8.50 -10.16
CA PHE A 173 6.99 -8.04 -10.97
C PHE A 173 8.25 -7.86 -10.12
N ARG A 174 8.14 -7.17 -8.96
CA ARG A 174 9.26 -6.97 -8.03
C ARG A 174 9.84 -8.29 -7.55
N LEU A 175 8.98 -9.21 -7.11
CA LEU A 175 9.38 -10.53 -6.62
C LEU A 175 10.03 -11.39 -7.72
N SER A 176 9.60 -11.24 -8.96
CA SER A 176 10.16 -11.98 -10.10
C SER A 176 11.55 -11.50 -10.55
N GLY A 177 11.97 -10.30 -10.10
CA GLY A 177 13.18 -9.65 -10.60
C GLY A 177 13.07 -9.11 -12.04
N LYS A 178 11.88 -9.15 -12.65
CA LYS A 178 11.64 -8.68 -14.03
C LYS A 178 11.21 -7.21 -14.13
N GLY A 179 11.49 -6.42 -13.10
CA GLY A 179 11.16 -5.00 -13.03
C GLY A 179 10.23 -4.65 -11.86
N THR A 180 9.63 -3.46 -11.91
CA THR A 180 8.76 -2.92 -10.84
C THR A 180 7.27 -2.97 -11.18
N GLY A 181 6.91 -3.35 -12.41
CA GLY A 181 5.52 -3.40 -12.89
C GLY A 181 4.88 -2.03 -13.22
N ALA A 182 5.62 -0.92 -13.09
CA ALA A 182 5.15 0.46 -13.31
C ALA A 182 4.06 0.97 -12.34
N GLY A 183 4.16 2.24 -11.95
CA GLY A 183 3.32 2.85 -10.91
C GLY A 183 3.87 2.59 -9.50
N PHE A 184 3.80 3.62 -8.65
CA PHE A 184 4.20 3.55 -7.24
C PHE A 184 5.56 2.88 -6.98
N SER A 185 6.55 3.18 -7.82
CA SER A 185 7.95 2.84 -7.58
C SER A 185 8.84 4.03 -7.89
N VAL A 186 9.81 4.28 -7.03
CA VAL A 186 10.82 5.35 -7.20
C VAL A 186 11.82 5.08 -8.33
N TRP A 187 11.79 3.88 -8.90
CA TRP A 187 12.61 3.50 -10.06
C TRP A 187 11.89 3.60 -11.40
N GLY A 188 10.58 3.82 -11.42
CA GLY A 188 9.79 3.85 -12.66
C GLY A 188 9.77 2.49 -13.37
N LEU A 189 9.50 2.51 -14.69
CA LEU A 189 9.63 1.36 -15.59
C LEU A 189 11.12 1.00 -15.74
N GLN A 190 11.55 -0.12 -15.14
CA GLN A 190 12.87 -0.71 -15.33
C GLN A 190 12.72 -2.13 -15.87
#